data_AF-A0A821SMW8-F1
#
_entry.id   AF-A0A821SMW8-F1
#
_cell.length_a   1.000
_cell.length_b   1.000
_cell.length_c   1.000
_cell.angle_alpha   90.00
_cell.angle_beta   90.00
_cell.angle_gamma   90.00
#
_symmetry.space_group_name_H-M   'P 1'
#
loop_
_entity.id
_entity.type
_entity.pdbx_description
1 polymer ?
#
loop_
_entity_poly.entity_id
_entity_poly.type
_entity_poly.pdbx_seq_one_letter_code
_entity_poly.pdbx_strand_id
1 'polypeptide(L)'
;MNRAEQEREQKVNQNRWRWTFQRSHDREQMRHQLPIIKIHSSNKEYILPSTDEIDRVDFNPVDYINQLFPTEQSLANIDEVIGSVKSKVRSLDTDIRFTIRAHSDIEIDEHKALVKAQNSILLLLFQQMREIKDKANKSEEM
;
A
#
# COMPACT_ATOMS: atom_id res chain seq x y z
N MET A 1 7.38 1.33 -59.37
CA MET A 1 8.12 1.42 -58.10
C MET A 1 9.57 1.05 -58.39
N ASN A 2 10.48 2.02 -58.27
CA ASN A 2 11.87 1.84 -58.72
C ASN A 2 12.68 1.04 -57.69
N ARG A 3 13.69 0.29 -58.15
CA ARG A 3 14.61 -0.50 -57.29
C ARG A 3 15.30 0.36 -56.21
N ALA A 4 15.62 1.62 -56.54
CA ALA A 4 16.19 2.59 -55.61
C ALA A 4 15.19 3.03 -54.51
N GLU A 5 13.89 2.93 -54.77
CA GLU A 5 12.82 3.29 -53.85
C GLU A 5 12.60 2.16 -52.83
N GLN A 6 12.65 0.90 -53.29
CA GLN A 6 12.66 -0.28 -52.42
C GLN A 6 13.87 -0.30 -51.47
N GLU A 7 15.06 0.06 -51.95
CA GLU A 7 16.26 0.11 -51.11
C GLU A 7 16.20 1.23 -50.05
N ARG A 8 15.59 2.37 -50.39
CA ARG A 8 15.33 3.45 -49.43
C ARG A 8 14.33 3.04 -48.37
N GLU A 9 13.23 2.42 -48.76
CA GLU A 9 12.23 1.90 -47.84
C GLU A 9 12.82 0.82 -46.92
N GLN A 10 13.63 -0.09 -47.45
CA GLN A 10 14.32 -1.10 -46.64
C GLN A 10 15.25 -0.48 -45.60
N LYS A 11 16.03 0.53 -45.97
CA LYS A 11 16.91 1.24 -45.02
C LYS A 11 16.11 2.02 -43.96
N VAL A 12 15.03 2.68 -44.35
CA VAL A 12 14.14 3.39 -43.41
C VAL A 12 13.49 2.41 -42.45
N ASN A 13 13.01 1.27 -42.96
CA ASN A 13 12.40 0.24 -42.14
C ASN A 13 13.44 -0.39 -41.20
N GLN A 14 14.62 -0.73 -41.69
CA GLN A 14 15.72 -1.28 -40.89
C GLN A 14 16.12 -0.33 -39.74
N ASN A 15 16.24 0.97 -40.03
CA ASN A 15 16.49 1.96 -38.98
C ASN A 15 15.31 2.04 -38.01
N ARG A 16 14.06 2.10 -38.50
CA ARG A 16 12.85 2.11 -37.67
C ARG A 16 12.81 0.91 -36.72
N TRP A 17 13.08 -0.30 -37.21
CA TRP A 17 13.15 -1.54 -36.41
C TRP A 17 14.25 -1.49 -35.36
N ARG A 18 15.43 -0.96 -35.71
CA ARG A 18 16.55 -0.79 -34.78
C ARG A 18 16.19 0.17 -33.64
N TRP A 19 15.52 1.29 -33.96
CA TRP A 19 15.03 2.25 -32.97
C TRP A 19 13.93 1.68 -32.08
N THR A 20 12.98 0.92 -32.63
CA THR A 20 11.93 0.28 -31.83
C THR A 20 12.51 -0.78 -30.91
N PHE A 21 13.48 -1.59 -31.38
CA PHE A 21 14.09 -2.64 -30.58
C PHE A 21 14.95 -2.07 -29.44
N GLN A 22 15.76 -1.05 -29.71
CA GLN A 22 16.54 -0.36 -28.67
C GLN A 22 15.62 0.29 -27.62
N ARG A 23 14.55 0.95 -28.07
CA ARG A 23 13.58 1.59 -27.17
C ARG A 23 12.79 0.58 -26.33
N SER A 24 12.50 -0.59 -26.88
CA SER A 24 11.90 -1.71 -26.13
C SER A 24 12.88 -2.29 -25.11
N HIS A 25 14.14 -2.50 -25.50
CA HIS A 25 15.16 -3.03 -24.60
C HIS A 25 15.46 -2.05 -23.44
N ASP A 26 15.54 -0.75 -23.72
CA ASP A 26 15.70 0.30 -22.71
C ASP A 26 14.45 0.39 -21.80
N ARG A 27 13.23 0.21 -22.33
CA ARG A 27 12.00 0.11 -21.53
C ARG A 27 11.98 -1.11 -20.62
N GLU A 28 12.44 -2.26 -21.09
CA GLU A 28 12.50 -3.51 -20.32
C GLU A 28 13.50 -3.38 -19.15
N GLN A 29 14.66 -2.76 -19.40
CA GLN A 29 15.67 -2.45 -18.39
C GLN A 29 15.14 -1.45 -17.35
N MET A 30 14.41 -0.41 -17.80
CA MET A 30 13.77 0.57 -16.92
C MET A 30 12.65 -0.04 -16.06
N ARG A 31 11.90 -1.03 -16.56
CA ARG A 31 10.88 -1.76 -15.78
C ARG A 31 11.45 -2.46 -14.55
N HIS A 32 12.72 -2.88 -14.59
CA HIS A 32 13.40 -3.50 -13.46
C HIS A 32 14.03 -2.48 -12.50
N GLN A 33 14.17 -1.22 -12.92
CA GLN A 33 14.71 -0.10 -12.13
C GLN A 33 13.63 0.81 -11.53
N LEU A 34 12.42 0.77 -12.08
CA LEU A 34 11.28 1.44 -11.47
C LEU A 34 10.88 0.66 -10.21
N PRO A 35 10.84 1.28 -9.03
CA PRO A 35 10.28 0.64 -7.85
C PRO A 35 8.80 0.41 -8.14
N ILE A 36 8.45 -0.83 -8.47
CA ILE A 36 7.05 -1.27 -8.45
C ILE A 36 6.66 -1.26 -6.98
N ILE A 37 6.15 -0.11 -6.52
CA ILE A 37 5.53 -0.03 -5.21
C ILE A 37 4.29 -0.91 -5.32
N LYS A 38 4.36 -2.12 -4.76
CA LYS A 38 3.18 -2.86 -4.34
C LYS A 38 2.43 -1.92 -3.40
N ILE A 39 1.40 -1.27 -3.92
CA ILE A 39 0.41 -0.62 -3.09
C ILE A 39 -0.27 -1.77 -2.36
N HIS A 40 0.18 -2.06 -1.15
CA HIS A 40 -0.48 -3.01 -0.28
C HIS A 40 -1.80 -2.36 0.08
N SER A 41 -2.85 -2.64 -0.69
CA SER A 41 -4.23 -2.32 -0.32
C SER A 41 -4.63 -3.22 0.86
N SER A 42 -3.99 -3.05 2.00
CA SER A 42 -4.23 -3.82 3.21
C SER A 42 -5.23 -3.11 4.12
N ASN A 43 -6.36 -2.65 3.58
CA ASN A 43 -7.43 -2.04 4.37
C ASN A 43 -8.34 -3.06 5.07
N LYS A 44 -7.83 -4.24 5.46
CA LYS A 44 -8.69 -5.31 6.00
C LYS A 44 -8.09 -6.24 7.07
N GLU A 45 -7.07 -5.84 7.82
CA GLU A 45 -6.46 -6.78 8.79
C GLU A 45 -6.17 -6.21 10.19
N TYR A 46 -6.88 -5.17 10.60
CA TYR A 46 -6.86 -4.70 12.00
C TYR A 46 -8.24 -4.76 12.68
N ILE A 47 -9.17 -5.55 12.14
CA ILE A 47 -10.30 -5.99 12.95
C ILE A 47 -9.79 -7.20 13.72
N LEU A 48 -9.26 -6.96 14.92
CA LEU A 48 -8.94 -8.03 15.86
C LEU A 48 -10.19 -8.93 15.92
N PRO A 49 -10.12 -10.23 15.55
CA PRO A 49 -11.23 -11.13 15.82
C PRO A 49 -11.32 -11.21 17.34
N SER A 50 -12.23 -10.45 17.92
CA SER A 50 -12.33 -10.43 19.36
C SER A 50 -13.01 -11.72 19.78
N THR A 51 -12.25 -12.56 20.48
CA THR A 51 -12.73 -13.81 21.08
C THR A 51 -13.61 -13.56 22.31
N ASP A 52 -13.92 -12.30 22.62
CA ASP A 52 -14.68 -11.90 23.78
C ASP A 52 -16.17 -12.21 23.58
N GLU A 53 -16.76 -12.86 24.59
CA GLU A 53 -18.18 -13.22 24.58
C GLU A 53 -19.09 -11.98 24.48
N ILE A 54 -18.59 -10.82 24.92
CA ILE A 54 -19.27 -9.52 24.86
C ILE A 54 -19.36 -8.98 23.42
N ASP A 55 -18.46 -9.41 22.53
CA ASP A 55 -18.39 -8.92 21.16
C ASP A 55 -19.17 -9.79 20.16
N ARG A 56 -19.84 -10.85 20.65
CA ARG A 56 -20.72 -11.68 19.83
C ARG A 56 -21.94 -10.89 19.40
N VAL A 57 -22.35 -11.09 18.14
CA VAL A 57 -23.55 -10.45 17.56
C VAL A 57 -24.82 -10.78 18.35
N ASP A 58 -24.88 -11.98 18.95
CA ASP A 58 -26.01 -12.48 19.75
C ASP A 58 -25.78 -12.34 21.26
N PHE A 59 -24.97 -11.37 21.71
CA PHE A 59 -24.67 -11.20 23.13
C PHE A 59 -25.95 -10.93 23.95
N ASN A 60 -26.25 -11.81 24.91
CA ASN A 60 -27.30 -11.61 25.89
C ASN A 60 -26.72 -11.25 27.26
N PRO A 61 -26.93 -10.01 27.75
CA PRO A 61 -26.40 -9.59 29.04
C PRO A 61 -26.99 -10.38 30.21
N VAL A 62 -28.22 -10.88 30.09
CA VAL A 62 -28.89 -11.65 31.16
C VAL A 62 -28.24 -13.02 31.30
N ASP A 63 -28.00 -13.73 30.20
CA ASP A 63 -27.34 -15.04 30.22
C ASP A 63 -25.89 -14.91 30.70
N TYR A 64 -25.21 -13.85 30.27
CA TYR A 64 -23.84 -13.55 30.71
C TYR A 64 -23.77 -13.27 32.22
N ILE A 65 -24.69 -12.45 32.77
CA ILE A 65 -24.78 -12.19 34.21
C ILE A 65 -25.13 -13.48 34.96
N ASN A 66 -26.03 -14.31 34.45
CA ASN A 66 -26.41 -15.57 35.07
C ASN A 66 -25.27 -16.61 35.04
N GLN A 67 -24.39 -16.56 34.03
CA GLN A 67 -23.17 -17.36 33.98
C GLN A 67 -22.12 -16.89 35.00
N LEU A 68 -22.02 -15.58 35.22
CA LEU A 68 -21.13 -14.99 36.23
C LEU A 68 -21.66 -15.19 37.66
N PHE A 69 -22.98 -15.16 37.84
CA PHE A 69 -23.63 -15.26 39.13
C PHE A 69 -24.73 -16.34 39.16
N PRO A 70 -24.38 -17.64 39.10
CA PRO A 70 -25.36 -18.72 39.03
C PRO A 70 -26.11 -18.97 40.35
N THR A 71 -25.61 -18.46 41.48
CA THR A 71 -26.18 -18.68 42.83
C THR A 71 -26.06 -17.42 43.68
N GLU A 72 -26.94 -17.21 44.68
CA GLU A 72 -26.84 -16.03 45.56
C GLU A 72 -25.50 -15.93 46.30
N GLN A 73 -24.80 -17.04 46.54
CA GLN A 73 -23.47 -17.04 47.16
C GLN A 73 -22.41 -16.38 46.28
N SER A 74 -22.54 -16.45 44.95
CA SER A 74 -21.63 -15.78 44.02
C SER A 74 -21.70 -14.25 44.08
N LEU A 75 -22.81 -13.69 44.60
CA LEU A 75 -22.95 -12.24 44.83
C LEU A 75 -22.02 -11.71 45.92
N ALA A 76 -21.46 -12.59 46.77
CA ALA A 76 -20.46 -12.20 47.75
C ALA A 76 -19.17 -11.66 47.11
N ASN A 77 -18.89 -12.04 45.86
CA ASN A 77 -17.71 -11.63 45.10
C ASN A 77 -18.03 -10.56 44.03
N ILE A 78 -19.19 -9.90 44.14
CA ILE A 78 -19.65 -8.94 43.12
C ILE A 78 -18.66 -7.79 42.91
N ASP A 79 -18.05 -7.29 43.97
CA ASP A 79 -17.09 -6.17 43.90
C ASP A 79 -15.81 -6.56 43.13
N GLU A 80 -15.37 -7.81 43.26
CA GLU A 80 -14.22 -8.35 42.54
C GLU A 80 -14.50 -8.47 41.03
N VAL A 81 -15.66 -9.01 40.67
CA VAL A 81 -16.10 -9.12 39.27
C VAL A 81 -16.29 -7.74 38.64
N ILE A 82 -16.91 -6.79 39.36
CA ILE A 82 -17.03 -5.39 38.91
C ILE A 82 -15.64 -4.76 38.71
N GLY A 83 -14.70 -5.03 39.60
CA GLY A 83 -13.31 -4.57 39.49
C GLY A 83 -12.61 -5.12 38.25
N SER A 84 -12.79 -6.42 37.98
CA SER A 84 -12.28 -7.09 36.78
C SER A 84 -12.86 -6.49 35.49
N VAL A 85 -14.19 -6.32 35.42
CA VAL A 85 -14.86 -5.72 34.25
C VAL A 85 -14.42 -4.28 34.04
N LYS A 86 -14.33 -3.46 35.09
CA LYS A 86 -13.81 -2.08 35.00
C LYS A 86 -12.37 -2.05 34.51
N SER A 87 -11.54 -3.00 34.93
CA SER A 87 -10.16 -3.11 34.47
C SER A 87 -10.08 -3.53 33.01
N LYS A 88 -10.94 -4.47 32.57
CA LYS A 88 -11.07 -4.88 31.17
C LYS A 88 -11.48 -3.72 30.27
N VAL A 89 -12.46 -2.91 30.69
CA VAL A 89 -12.87 -1.69 29.96
C VAL A 89 -11.70 -0.70 29.83
N ARG A 90 -10.89 -0.51 30.87
CA ARG A 90 -9.69 0.36 30.81
C ARG A 90 -8.60 -0.19 29.89
N SER A 91 -8.40 -1.51 29.87
CA SER A 91 -7.48 -2.16 28.93
C SER A 91 -7.95 -1.94 27.49
N LEU A 92 -9.22 -2.23 27.20
CA LEU A 92 -9.84 -2.00 25.90
C LEU A 92 -9.72 -0.55 25.43
N ASP A 93 -9.98 0.42 26.31
CA ASP A 93 -9.81 1.84 26.01
C ASP A 93 -8.34 2.20 25.70
N THR A 94 -7.38 1.53 26.34
CA THR A 94 -5.95 1.66 26.02
C THR A 94 -5.63 1.04 24.65
N ASP A 95 -6.15 -0.14 24.37
CA ASP A 95 -5.94 -0.87 23.11
C ASP A 95 -6.55 -0.14 21.92
N ILE A 96 -7.73 0.47 22.09
CA ILE A 96 -8.37 1.34 21.10
C ILE A 96 -7.47 2.54 20.80
N ARG A 97 -6.99 3.24 21.85
CA ARG A 97 -6.09 4.39 21.65
C ARG A 97 -4.78 4.00 20.96
N PHE A 98 -4.22 2.84 21.30
CA PHE A 98 -3.02 2.31 20.65
C PHE A 98 -3.28 2.04 19.17
N THR A 99 -4.38 1.34 18.86
CA THR A 99 -4.77 1.00 17.50
C THR A 99 -5.02 2.24 16.64
N ILE A 100 -5.70 3.25 17.19
CA ILE A 100 -5.93 4.53 16.49
C ILE A 100 -4.60 5.23 16.15
N ARG A 101 -3.66 5.29 17.11
CA ARG A 101 -2.34 5.90 16.87
C ARG A 101 -1.53 5.11 15.85
N ALA A 102 -1.51 3.78 15.98
CA ALA A 102 -0.84 2.92 15.02
C ALA A 102 -1.39 3.12 13.60
N HIS A 103 -2.72 3.25 13.45
CA HIS A 103 -3.33 3.56 12.16
C HIS A 103 -2.94 4.94 11.61
N SER A 104 -2.93 5.98 12.46
CA SER A 104 -2.49 7.32 12.02
C SER A 104 -1.02 7.32 11.60
N ASP A 105 -0.15 6.60 12.31
CA ASP A 105 1.28 6.51 11.98
C ASP A 105 1.50 5.75 10.66
N ILE A 106 0.72 4.69 10.40
CA ILE A 106 0.73 3.94 9.13
C ILE A 106 0.25 4.83 7.97
N GLU A 107 -0.84 5.58 8.13
CA GLU A 107 -1.38 6.47 7.10
C GLU A 107 -0.38 7.57 6.69
N ILE A 108 0.34 8.12 7.68
CA ILE A 108 1.40 9.13 7.43
C ILE A 108 2.57 8.52 6.65
N ASP A 109 2.96 7.28 6.94
CA ASP A 109 4.05 6.61 6.23
C ASP A 109 3.67 6.24 4.79
N GLU A 110 2.45 5.75 4.58
CA GLU A 110 1.90 5.51 3.24
C GLU A 110 1.87 6.79 2.40
N HIS A 111 1.38 7.90 2.97
CA HIS A 111 1.35 9.18 2.26
C HIS A 111 2.75 9.68 1.90
N LYS A 112 3.73 9.55 2.83
CA LYS A 112 5.14 9.88 2.56
C LYS A 112 5.73 9.00 1.45
N ALA A 113 5.43 7.70 1.45
CA ALA A 113 5.88 6.78 0.42
C ALA A 113 5.33 7.16 -0.96
N LEU A 114 4.05 7.54 -1.04
CA LEU A 114 3.41 8.01 -2.27
C LEU A 114 4.03 9.32 -2.80
N VAL A 115 4.24 10.32 -1.93
CA VAL A 115 4.87 11.59 -2.32
C VAL A 115 6.31 11.37 -2.80
N LYS A 116 7.08 10.51 -2.13
CA LYS A 116 8.44 10.16 -2.53
C LYS A 116 8.48 9.48 -3.90
N ALA A 117 7.50 8.62 -4.19
CA ALA A 117 7.36 7.97 -5.49
C ALA A 117 6.98 8.95 -6.61
N GLN A 118 6.05 9.88 -6.34
CA GLN A 118 5.68 10.90 -7.31
C GLN A 118 6.88 11.78 -7.68
N ASN A 119 7.66 12.19 -6.67
CA ASN A 119 8.86 12.98 -6.88
C ASN A 119 9.94 12.22 -7.66
N SER A 120 10.13 10.92 -7.40
CA SER A 120 11.11 10.13 -8.14
C SER A 120 10.73 9.95 -9.62
N ILE A 121 9.44 9.75 -9.92
CA ILE A 121 8.92 9.70 -11.30
C ILE A 121 9.16 11.03 -12.01
N LEU A 122 8.84 12.16 -11.36
CA LEU A 122 9.08 13.49 -11.93
C LEU A 122 10.56 13.70 -12.26
N LEU A 123 11.45 13.41 -11.31
CA LEU A 123 12.90 13.55 -11.51
C LEU A 123 13.42 12.66 -12.65
N LEU A 124 12.93 11.42 -12.73
CA LEU A 124 13.28 10.50 -13.81
C LEU A 124 12.84 11.05 -15.18
N LEU A 125 11.61 11.56 -15.28
CA LEU A 125 11.11 12.18 -16.52
C LEU A 125 11.93 13.41 -16.93
N PHE A 126 12.30 14.26 -15.97
CA PHE A 126 13.18 15.40 -16.24
C PHE A 126 14.57 14.97 -16.72
N GLN A 127 15.12 13.90 -16.18
CA GLN A 127 16.37 13.34 -16.66
C GLN A 127 16.23 12.82 -18.10
N GLN A 128 15.19 12.05 -18.39
CA GLN A 128 14.94 11.54 -19.74
C GLN A 128 14.75 12.66 -20.77
N MET A 129 13.99 13.71 -20.42
CA MET A 129 13.83 14.86 -21.31
C MET A 129 15.15 15.57 -21.61
N ARG A 130 16.04 15.70 -20.61
CA ARG A 130 17.39 16.25 -20.82
C ARG A 130 18.21 15.36 -21.73
N GLU A 131 18.23 14.05 -21.48
CA GLU A 131 18.97 13.11 -22.32
C GLU A 131 18.48 13.11 -23.78
N ILE A 132 17.17 13.22 -24.00
CA ILE A 132 16.59 13.36 -25.35
C ILE A 132 17.05 14.66 -26.00
N LYS A 133 17.00 15.78 -25.27
CA LYS A 133 17.44 17.09 -25.76
C LYS A 133 18.92 17.07 -26.14
N ASP A 134 19.77 16.51 -25.31
CA ASP A 134 21.22 16.44 -25.55
C ASP A 134 21.54 15.54 -26.75
N LYS A 135 20.81 14.42 -26.91
CA LYS A 135 20.93 13.55 -28.09
C LYS A 135 20.44 14.25 -29.37
N ALA A 136 19.38 15.05 -29.29
CA ALA A 136 18.88 15.81 -30.43
C ALA A 136 19.88 16.88 -30.88
N ASN A 137 20.44 17.65 -29.95
CA ASN A 137 21.46 18.67 -30.26
C ASN A 137 22.70 18.04 -30.91
N LYS A 138 23.20 16.92 -30.37
CA LYS A 138 24.32 16.18 -30.97
C LYS A 138 24.01 15.63 -32.37
N SER A 139 22.74 15.41 -32.70
CA SER A 139 22.31 14.97 -34.03
C SER A 139 22.16 16.13 -35.03
N GLU A 140 22.11 17.38 -34.57
CA GLU A 140 22.12 18.58 -35.42
C GLU A 140 23.54 19.10 -35.68
N GLU A 141 24.50 18.83 -34.79
CA GLU A 141 25.93 19.18 -34.96
C GLU A 141 26.72 18.19 -35.84
N MET A 142 26.15 17.03 -36.18
CA MET A 142 26.72 16.01 -37.08
C MET A 142 26.10 16.09 -38.48
#